data_AF-A0A1E4JW15-F1
#
_entry.id   AF-A0A1E4JW15-F1
#
_cell.length_a   1.000
_cell.length_b   1.000
_cell.length_c   1.000
_cell.angle_alpha   90.00
_cell.angle_beta   90.00
_cell.angle_gamma   90.00
#
_symmetry.space_group_name_H-M   'P 1'
#
loop_
_entity.id
_entity.type
_entity.pdbx_description
1 polymer ?
#
loop_
_entity_poly.entity_id
_entity_poly.type
_entity_poly.pdbx_seq_one_letter_code
_entity_poly.pdbx_strand_id
1 'polypeptide(L)'
;MRLISFRHLLCGLALAGFAFTAAAQAADSQRDGYSYYTIGDLAKPRPEPVQPGLMLVGGGDWPYDAFRWFVARAGHGRIVILRASGDVEAQNEFFNDVGGITAAQTLVFTDRRAASDAEVLRIVREADGLFLAGGDQANYVRFWKGTPLNAAIDAHVRSGKPIGGTSAGLAVLGAYAYGAMDGGSLTTAEALADPAGPAVTLVADFLHMPYLERVITDSHFDKRERQGRLITFLARLAQEQQRSDLVGLGIDEYTALCIAGDGEGRVFSGNGGFVWLFRPQRAADVYAVGKPLSFRDVPATGIGTNGRLHLRDFRVERPAFEARYDIDAGRLTRRTP
;
A
#
# COMPACT_ATOMS: atom_id res chain seq x y z
N MET A 1 -33.59 57.84 62.10
CA MET A 1 -32.47 58.55 61.42
C MET A 1 -31.95 57.62 60.33
N ARG A 2 -32.26 57.87 59.03
CA ARG A 2 -31.40 58.59 58.04
C ARG A 2 -30.03 57.90 57.92
N LEU A 3 -29.49 57.43 56.78
CA LEU A 3 -29.53 57.82 55.35
C LEU A 3 -29.05 56.60 54.49
N ILE A 4 -29.66 56.28 53.35
CA ILE A 4 -29.25 56.56 51.94
C ILE A 4 -27.97 55.84 51.41
N SER A 5 -28.20 54.94 50.43
CA SER A 5 -27.49 54.66 49.15
C SER A 5 -25.97 54.42 49.11
N PHE A 6 -25.53 53.34 48.45
CA PHE A 6 -25.00 53.38 47.07
C PHE A 6 -24.77 51.97 46.47
N ARG A 7 -25.18 51.82 45.21
CA ARG A 7 -24.98 50.64 44.35
C ARG A 7 -23.49 50.51 43.99
N HIS A 8 -22.92 49.32 44.14
CA HIS A 8 -21.83 48.88 43.26
C HIS A 8 -22.08 47.44 42.81
N LEU A 9 -22.45 47.34 41.54
CA LEU A 9 -22.46 46.13 40.72
C LEU A 9 -20.98 45.79 40.46
N LEU A 10 -20.50 44.66 40.99
CA LEU A 10 -19.20 44.11 40.59
C LEU A 10 -19.47 42.84 39.78
N CYS A 11 -19.37 42.99 38.47
CA CYS A 11 -19.30 41.90 37.50
C CYS A 11 -18.12 40.99 37.86
N GLY A 12 -18.40 39.77 38.31
CA GLY A 12 -17.40 38.71 38.34
C GLY A 12 -17.07 38.32 36.91
N LEU A 13 -15.84 38.61 36.47
CA LEU A 13 -15.27 38.04 35.26
C LEU A 13 -15.19 36.52 35.42
N ALA A 14 -16.03 35.79 34.70
CA ALA A 14 -15.80 34.38 34.42
C ALA A 14 -14.62 34.28 33.44
N LEU A 15 -13.44 33.90 33.94
CA LEU A 15 -12.34 33.44 33.10
C LEU A 15 -12.76 32.10 32.48
N ALA A 16 -13.39 32.15 31.31
CA ALA A 16 -13.49 31.01 30.41
C ALA A 16 -12.07 30.74 29.87
N GLY A 17 -11.38 29.78 30.49
CA GLY A 17 -10.14 29.25 29.96
C GLY A 17 -10.44 28.54 28.63
N PHE A 18 -10.25 29.24 27.52
CA PHE A 18 -10.17 28.62 26.21
C PHE A 18 -8.91 27.75 26.21
N ALA A 19 -9.10 26.44 26.35
CA ALA A 19 -8.08 25.48 25.95
C ALA A 19 -7.91 25.59 24.44
N PHE A 20 -6.94 26.39 24.00
CA PHE A 20 -6.42 26.31 22.63
C PHE A 20 -5.72 24.96 22.51
N THR A 21 -6.42 23.95 22.00
CA THR A 21 -5.75 22.84 21.32
C THR A 21 -5.10 23.45 20.08
N ALA A 22 -3.83 23.81 20.19
CA ALA A 22 -3.02 24.11 19.02
C ALA A 22 -2.93 22.82 18.20
N ALA A 23 -3.77 22.71 17.17
CA ALA A 23 -3.53 21.76 16.10
C ALA A 23 -2.15 22.10 15.56
N ALA A 24 -1.19 21.18 15.69
CA ALA A 24 0.14 21.35 15.14
C ALA A 24 -0.02 21.49 13.62
N GLN A 25 0.04 22.73 13.12
CA GLN A 25 0.04 23.01 11.69
C GLN A 25 1.26 22.32 11.08
N ALA A 26 1.01 21.53 10.04
CA ALA A 26 2.09 20.93 9.24
C ALA A 26 3.01 22.06 8.75
N ALA A 27 4.28 22.02 9.15
CA ALA A 27 5.27 22.97 8.66
C ALA A 27 5.51 22.66 7.17
N ASP A 28 4.90 23.47 6.30
CA ASP A 28 5.09 23.39 4.86
C ASP A 28 6.48 23.90 4.50
N SER A 29 7.30 23.04 3.91
CA SER A 29 8.51 23.47 3.23
C SER A 29 8.56 22.82 1.87
N GLN A 30 8.17 23.59 0.84
CA GLN A 30 8.51 23.24 -0.52
C GLN A 30 10.03 23.24 -0.65
N ARG A 31 10.58 22.12 -1.11
CA ARG A 31 12.01 21.91 -1.28
C ARG A 31 12.30 21.53 -2.72
N ASP A 32 13.58 21.37 -2.99
CA ASP A 32 14.08 21.13 -4.32
C ASP A 32 13.73 19.70 -4.80
N GLY A 33 12.60 19.56 -5.49
CA GLY A 33 12.11 18.29 -6.04
C GLY A 33 11.17 17.48 -5.13
N TYR A 34 10.79 18.02 -3.96
CA TYR A 34 9.80 17.42 -3.08
C TYR A 34 9.17 18.44 -2.13
N SER A 35 7.97 18.14 -1.62
CA SER A 35 7.38 18.84 -0.47
C SER A 35 7.53 17.98 0.78
N TYR A 36 7.74 18.63 1.93
CA TYR A 36 7.90 17.97 3.22
C TYR A 36 6.93 18.53 4.25
N TYR A 37 6.26 17.62 4.96
CA TYR A 37 5.31 17.91 6.02
C TYR A 37 5.60 17.05 7.24
N THR A 38 5.25 17.56 8.41
CA THR A 38 5.40 16.84 9.68
C THR A 38 4.28 17.19 10.64
N ILE A 39 3.88 16.23 11.47
CA ILE A 39 2.96 16.41 12.60
C ILE A 39 3.41 15.54 13.78
N GLY A 40 3.18 16.01 15.00
CA GLY A 40 3.60 15.32 16.22
C GLY A 40 5.00 15.70 16.71
N ASP A 41 5.56 14.86 17.58
CA ASP A 41 6.85 15.10 18.26
C ASP A 41 7.91 14.12 17.77
N LEU A 42 8.83 14.62 16.93
CA LEU A 42 9.96 13.86 16.43
C LEU A 42 10.98 13.55 17.53
N ALA A 43 11.07 14.34 18.61
CA ALA A 43 12.03 14.10 19.69
C ALA A 43 11.56 13.03 20.69
N LYS A 44 10.27 12.70 20.68
CA LYS A 44 9.69 11.70 21.59
C LYS A 44 10.37 10.34 21.40
N PRO A 45 10.78 9.65 22.50
CA PRO A 45 11.37 8.33 22.41
C PRO A 45 10.36 7.32 21.87
N ARG A 46 10.87 6.28 21.21
CA ARG A 46 10.08 5.14 20.73
C ARG A 46 9.39 4.47 21.92
N PRO A 47 8.05 4.34 21.92
CA PRO A 47 7.36 3.65 23.00
C PRO A 47 7.74 2.16 23.08
N GLU A 48 7.88 1.50 21.93
CA GLU A 48 8.13 0.06 21.84
C GLU A 48 9.16 -0.28 20.73
N PRO A 49 9.78 -1.47 20.77
CA PRO A 49 10.64 -1.93 19.69
C PRO A 49 9.87 -2.15 18.38
N VAL A 50 10.49 -1.79 17.25
CA VAL A 50 9.98 -2.11 15.92
C VAL A 50 9.98 -3.62 15.67
N GLN A 51 9.03 -4.09 14.86
CA GLN A 51 8.89 -5.48 14.45
C GLN A 51 8.68 -5.58 12.94
N PRO A 52 9.18 -6.64 12.28
CA PRO A 52 8.95 -6.81 10.84
C PRO A 52 7.46 -6.95 10.52
N GLY A 53 7.05 -6.36 9.40
CA GLY A 53 5.70 -6.49 8.89
C GLY A 53 5.54 -5.88 7.51
N LEU A 54 4.75 -6.53 6.65
CA LEU A 54 4.31 -5.98 5.36
C LEU A 54 2.80 -5.76 5.41
N MET A 55 2.32 -4.57 5.05
CA MET A 55 0.90 -4.28 4.94
C MET A 55 0.53 -3.89 3.51
N LEU A 56 -0.24 -4.74 2.83
CA LEU A 56 -0.69 -4.52 1.46
C LEU A 56 -2.17 -4.11 1.48
N VAL A 57 -2.50 -2.87 1.12
CA VAL A 57 -3.88 -2.33 1.18
C VAL A 57 -4.44 -2.09 -0.22
N GLY A 58 -5.65 -2.58 -0.48
CA GLY A 58 -6.27 -2.52 -1.80
C GLY A 58 -6.77 -1.14 -2.24
N GLY A 59 -6.66 -0.11 -1.40
CA GLY A 59 -7.20 1.23 -1.68
C GLY A 59 -8.64 1.39 -1.21
N GLY A 60 -9.30 2.47 -1.64
CA GLY A 60 -10.56 2.91 -1.04
C GLY A 60 -10.29 3.53 0.34
N ASP A 61 -11.16 3.23 1.30
CA ASP A 61 -11.07 3.74 2.67
C ASP A 61 -10.17 2.84 3.56
N TRP A 62 -10.02 3.24 4.81
CA TRP A 62 -9.05 2.69 5.75
C TRP A 62 -9.62 1.51 6.56
N PRO A 63 -9.12 0.27 6.37
CA PRO A 63 -9.31 -0.80 7.35
C PRO A 63 -8.52 -0.49 8.63
N TYR A 64 -9.07 0.35 9.53
CA TYR A 64 -8.35 0.88 10.70
C TYR A 64 -7.66 -0.18 11.56
N ASP A 65 -8.23 -1.38 11.70
CA ASP A 65 -7.58 -2.45 12.46
C ASP A 65 -6.26 -2.94 11.82
N ALA A 66 -6.16 -2.91 10.49
CA ALA A 66 -4.92 -3.17 9.77
C ALA A 66 -3.88 -2.08 10.05
N PHE A 67 -4.32 -0.81 10.04
CA PHE A 67 -3.44 0.32 10.28
C PHE A 67 -2.96 0.39 11.73
N ARG A 68 -3.82 0.06 12.70
CA ARG A 68 -3.42 -0.13 14.11
C ARG A 68 -2.42 -1.27 14.26
N TRP A 69 -2.62 -2.38 13.55
CA TRP A 69 -1.63 -3.46 13.50
C TRP A 69 -0.29 -2.96 12.95
N PHE A 70 -0.29 -2.15 11.90
CA PHE A 70 0.92 -1.58 11.31
C PHE A 70 1.63 -0.60 12.25
N VAL A 71 0.88 0.29 12.92
CA VAL A 71 1.41 1.21 13.94
C VAL A 71 2.05 0.46 15.10
N ALA A 72 1.42 -0.63 15.57
CA ALA A 72 2.00 -1.48 16.61
C ALA A 72 3.32 -2.13 16.13
N ARG A 73 3.41 -2.57 14.87
CA ARG A 73 4.68 -3.06 14.28
C ARG A 73 5.75 -1.98 14.22
N ALA A 74 5.38 -0.72 14.04
CA ALA A 74 6.29 0.42 14.08
C ALA A 74 6.65 0.83 15.52
N GLY A 75 6.26 0.04 16.53
CA GLY A 75 6.54 0.32 17.94
C GLY A 75 5.91 1.61 18.44
N HIS A 76 4.78 2.02 17.83
CA HIS A 76 4.11 3.30 18.13
C HIS A 76 5.00 4.53 17.89
N GLY A 77 6.04 4.38 17.05
CA GLY A 77 7.05 5.39 16.75
C GLY A 77 6.67 6.33 15.61
N ARG A 78 7.69 6.74 14.85
CA ARG A 78 7.58 7.67 13.71
C ARG A 78 7.18 6.94 12.43
N ILE A 79 6.11 7.39 11.79
CA ILE A 79 5.70 6.90 10.47
C ILE A 79 6.14 7.89 9.40
N VAL A 80 6.90 7.43 8.41
CA VAL A 80 7.23 8.24 7.23
C VAL A 80 6.35 7.78 6.06
N ILE A 81 5.54 8.70 5.56
CA ILE A 81 4.67 8.53 4.40
C ILE A 81 5.41 9.01 3.16
N LEU A 82 5.65 8.10 2.22
CA LEU A 82 6.26 8.39 0.93
C LEU A 82 5.18 8.48 -0.14
N ARG A 83 5.18 9.57 -0.90
CA ARG A 83 4.21 9.82 -1.98
C ARG A 83 4.90 10.31 -3.23
N ALA A 84 4.40 9.92 -4.40
CA ALA A 84 4.80 10.51 -5.68
C ALA A 84 3.71 11.41 -6.31
N SER A 85 2.64 11.67 -5.56
CA SER A 85 1.56 12.63 -5.83
C SER A 85 0.65 12.78 -4.60
N GLY A 86 -0.27 13.75 -4.64
CA GLY A 86 -1.25 13.99 -3.57
C GLY A 86 -0.70 14.87 -2.45
N ASP A 87 -1.28 14.73 -1.26
CA ASP A 87 -1.07 15.65 -0.13
C ASP A 87 -0.87 14.91 1.22
N VAL A 88 -1.15 15.60 2.32
CA VAL A 88 -0.97 15.15 3.71
C VAL A 88 -2.12 14.30 4.27
N GLU A 89 -3.13 13.92 3.47
CA GLU A 89 -4.28 13.13 3.94
C GLU A 89 -3.86 11.92 4.80
N ALA A 90 -2.98 11.06 4.27
CA ALA A 90 -2.51 9.87 4.99
C ALA A 90 -1.78 10.21 6.30
N GLN A 91 -1.05 11.33 6.36
CA GLN A 91 -0.41 11.78 7.60
C GLN A 91 -1.45 12.17 8.65
N ASN A 92 -2.49 12.91 8.24
CA ASN A 92 -3.56 13.29 9.14
C ASN A 92 -4.29 12.05 9.64
N GLU A 93 -4.59 11.10 8.76
CA GLU A 93 -5.27 9.86 9.13
C GLU A 93 -4.45 9.00 10.10
N PHE A 94 -3.15 8.83 9.83
CA PHE A 94 -2.25 8.11 10.73
C PHE A 94 -2.17 8.77 12.12
N PHE A 95 -2.11 10.10 12.17
CA PHE A 95 -1.90 10.83 13.42
C PHE A 95 -3.18 11.03 14.23
N ASN A 96 -4.30 11.35 13.57
CA ASN A 96 -5.56 11.72 14.23
C ASN A 96 -6.49 10.51 14.43
N ASP A 97 -6.68 9.69 13.40
CA ASP A 97 -7.76 8.69 13.36
C ASP A 97 -7.27 7.27 13.72
N VAL A 98 -6.14 6.86 13.15
CA VAL A 98 -5.44 5.64 13.59
C VAL A 98 -4.85 5.88 14.99
N GLY A 99 -4.13 6.99 15.13
CA GLY A 99 -3.51 7.44 16.37
C GLY A 99 -2.38 6.53 16.88
N GLY A 100 -1.86 6.88 18.06
CA GLY A 100 -0.87 6.05 18.75
C GLY A 100 0.54 6.07 18.16
N ILE A 101 0.88 7.07 17.35
CA ILE A 101 2.24 7.30 16.83
C ILE A 101 2.88 8.52 17.51
N THR A 102 4.20 8.59 17.56
CA THR A 102 4.89 9.79 18.10
C THR A 102 4.82 10.96 17.12
N ALA A 103 4.97 10.68 15.83
CA ALA A 103 4.96 11.65 14.75
C ALA A 103 4.67 10.98 13.40
N ALA A 104 4.16 11.76 12.45
CA ALA A 104 4.10 11.41 11.05
C ALA A 104 4.82 12.45 10.20
N GLN A 105 5.56 12.00 9.19
CA GLN A 105 6.29 12.83 8.24
C GLN A 105 5.87 12.45 6.82
N THR A 106 5.49 13.41 5.99
CA THR A 106 5.15 13.15 4.58
C THR A 106 6.19 13.74 3.65
N LEU A 107 6.67 12.92 2.71
CA LEU A 107 7.51 13.33 1.60
C LEU A 107 6.73 13.15 0.29
N VAL A 108 6.40 14.26 -0.37
CA VAL A 108 5.74 14.26 -1.67
C VAL A 108 6.77 14.56 -2.75
N PHE A 109 7.20 13.53 -3.47
CA PHE A 109 8.20 13.64 -4.54
C PHE A 109 7.55 14.22 -5.80
N THR A 110 8.18 15.26 -6.35
CA THR A 110 7.79 15.87 -7.64
C THR A 110 8.88 15.70 -8.69
N ASP A 111 10.07 15.25 -8.30
CA ASP A 111 11.22 15.04 -9.16
C ASP A 111 12.11 13.88 -8.66
N ARG A 112 12.73 13.16 -9.60
CA ARG A 112 13.69 12.08 -9.33
C ARG A 112 14.89 12.52 -8.50
N ARG A 113 15.35 13.77 -8.62
CA ARG A 113 16.54 14.26 -7.88
C ARG A 113 16.37 14.21 -6.37
N ALA A 114 15.15 14.41 -5.85
CA ALA A 114 14.86 14.30 -4.42
C ALA A 114 15.11 12.89 -3.87
N ALA A 115 15.10 11.86 -4.73
CA ALA A 115 15.42 10.49 -4.34
C ALA A 115 16.92 10.26 -4.03
N SER A 116 17.76 11.29 -4.19
CA SER A 116 19.16 11.31 -3.77
C SER A 116 19.45 12.40 -2.72
N ASP A 117 18.45 13.16 -2.29
CA ASP A 117 18.62 14.23 -1.31
C ASP A 117 19.02 13.69 0.07
N ALA A 118 20.05 14.28 0.68
CA ALA A 118 20.63 13.75 1.91
C ALA A 118 19.63 13.76 3.09
N GLU A 119 18.74 14.73 3.13
CA GLU A 119 17.75 14.90 4.18
C GLU A 119 16.57 13.94 3.98
N VAL A 120 16.11 13.75 2.75
CA VAL A 120 15.15 12.67 2.40
C VAL A 120 15.67 11.32 2.88
N LEU A 121 16.92 10.99 2.55
CA LEU A 121 17.51 9.72 2.93
C LEU A 121 17.69 9.59 4.44
N ARG A 122 17.96 10.70 5.14
CA ARG A 122 18.04 10.72 6.61
C ARG A 122 16.67 10.42 7.24
N ILE A 123 15.61 11.10 6.78
CA ILE A 123 14.24 10.90 7.25
C ILE A 123 13.83 9.43 7.07
N VAL A 124 14.07 8.85 5.89
CA VAL A 124 13.74 7.44 5.61
C VAL A 124 14.51 6.47 6.51
N ARG A 125 15.81 6.70 6.75
CA ARG A 125 16.59 5.84 7.67
C ARG A 125 16.10 5.89 9.11
N GLU A 126 15.63 7.05 9.55
CA GLU A 126 15.16 7.28 10.93
C GLU A 126 13.72 6.84 11.18
N ALA A 127 12.96 6.56 10.13
CA ALA A 127 11.59 6.06 10.22
C ALA A 127 11.50 4.79 11.07
N ASP A 128 10.42 4.65 11.85
CA ASP A 128 10.10 3.42 12.57
C ASP A 128 9.15 2.54 11.75
N GLY A 129 8.34 3.14 10.88
CA GLY A 129 7.59 2.47 9.80
C GLY A 129 7.53 3.32 8.53
N LEU A 130 7.57 2.67 7.37
CA LEU A 130 7.39 3.33 6.07
C LEU A 130 6.02 3.02 5.48
N PHE A 131 5.33 4.02 4.95
CA PHE A 131 4.06 3.82 4.25
C PHE A 131 4.07 4.47 2.88
N LEU A 132 3.80 3.69 1.82
CA LEU A 132 3.70 4.18 0.44
C LEU A 132 2.22 4.48 0.13
N ALA A 133 1.89 5.76 -0.05
CA ALA A 133 0.49 6.16 -0.23
C ALA A 133 -0.06 5.84 -1.64
N GLY A 134 -1.36 6.07 -1.84
CA GLY A 134 -1.96 6.08 -3.17
C GLY A 134 -1.46 7.23 -4.04
N GLY A 135 -1.74 7.15 -5.33
CA GLY A 135 -1.29 8.13 -6.32
C GLY A 135 -1.11 7.49 -7.69
N ASP A 136 -0.11 7.96 -8.44
CA ASP A 136 0.31 7.38 -9.71
C ASP A 136 1.55 6.49 -9.52
N GLN A 137 1.40 5.17 -9.66
CA GLN A 137 2.50 4.21 -9.51
C GLN A 137 3.62 4.40 -10.54
N ALA A 138 3.36 5.03 -11.70
CA ALA A 138 4.41 5.32 -12.67
C ALA A 138 5.42 6.33 -12.11
N ASN A 139 4.97 7.27 -11.27
CA ASN A 139 5.86 8.25 -10.64
C ASN A 139 6.75 7.60 -9.58
N TYR A 140 6.26 6.60 -8.83
CA TYR A 140 7.10 5.81 -7.93
C TYR A 140 8.28 5.18 -8.71
N VAL A 141 7.99 4.56 -9.85
CA VAL A 141 9.02 3.94 -10.69
C VAL A 141 9.97 4.99 -11.28
N ARG A 142 9.44 6.05 -11.91
CA ARG A 142 10.23 7.10 -12.56
C ARG A 142 11.15 7.82 -11.57
N PHE A 143 10.65 8.15 -10.39
CA PHE A 143 11.39 8.93 -9.42
C PHE A 143 12.35 8.08 -8.59
N TRP A 144 12.02 6.82 -8.27
CA TRP A 144 12.77 6.10 -7.24
C TRP A 144 13.59 4.94 -7.76
N LYS A 145 13.20 4.28 -8.87
CA LYS A 145 13.88 3.03 -9.29
C LYS A 145 15.37 3.25 -9.51
N GLY A 146 16.21 2.45 -8.86
CA GLY A 146 17.67 2.54 -8.98
C GLY A 146 18.30 3.80 -8.38
N THR A 147 17.62 4.45 -7.44
CA THR A 147 18.14 5.63 -6.71
C THR A 147 18.60 5.26 -5.29
N PRO A 148 19.34 6.14 -4.59
CA PRO A 148 19.66 5.95 -3.18
C PRO A 148 18.43 5.77 -2.27
N LEU A 149 17.30 6.42 -2.58
CA LEU A 149 16.05 6.23 -1.84
C LEU A 149 15.55 4.79 -1.96
N ASN A 150 15.56 4.23 -3.15
CA ASN A 150 15.17 2.84 -3.38
C ASN A 150 16.02 1.88 -2.54
N ALA A 151 17.35 2.08 -2.51
CA ALA A 151 18.23 1.29 -1.65
C ALA A 151 17.97 1.52 -0.15
N ALA A 152 17.60 2.74 0.25
CA ALA A 152 17.26 3.07 1.64
C ALA A 152 15.95 2.41 2.10
N ILE A 153 14.94 2.30 1.23
CA ILE A 153 13.69 1.59 1.52
C ILE A 153 13.97 0.10 1.71
N ASP A 154 14.75 -0.53 0.83
CA ASP A 154 15.15 -1.93 1.00
C ASP A 154 15.98 -2.15 2.28
N ALA A 155 16.87 -1.20 2.62
CA ALA A 155 17.63 -1.24 3.87
C ALA A 155 16.74 -1.11 5.12
N HIS A 156 15.70 -0.26 5.08
CA HIS A 156 14.70 -0.14 6.15
C HIS A 156 14.04 -1.48 6.43
N VAL A 157 13.54 -2.16 5.40
CA VAL A 157 12.88 -3.46 5.54
C VAL A 157 13.86 -4.54 6.01
N ARG A 158 15.08 -4.60 5.45
CA ARG A 158 16.13 -5.52 5.90
C ARG A 158 16.55 -5.31 7.36
N SER A 159 16.37 -4.09 7.90
CA SER A 159 16.62 -3.80 9.32
C SER A 159 15.50 -4.27 10.26
N GLY A 160 14.50 -4.99 9.74
CA GLY A 160 13.40 -5.56 10.53
C GLY A 160 12.29 -4.55 10.85
N LYS A 161 12.23 -3.44 10.12
CA LYS A 161 11.19 -2.42 10.29
C LYS A 161 10.03 -2.66 9.32
N PRO A 162 8.79 -2.33 9.71
CA PRO A 162 7.63 -2.57 8.87
C PRO A 162 7.53 -1.57 7.72
N ILE A 163 6.91 -2.04 6.63
CA ILE A 163 6.52 -1.22 5.48
C ILE A 163 5.09 -1.58 5.05
N GLY A 164 4.33 -0.58 4.62
CA GLY A 164 3.01 -0.78 4.05
C GLY A 164 2.80 0.05 2.79
N GLY A 165 1.74 -0.27 2.04
CA GLY A 165 1.35 0.53 0.90
C GLY A 165 -0.11 0.34 0.51
N THR A 166 -0.71 1.39 -0.02
CA THR A 166 -2.10 1.37 -0.51
C THR A 166 -2.18 1.75 -1.98
N SER A 167 -3.07 1.11 -2.74
CA SER A 167 -3.31 1.43 -4.15
C SER A 167 -2.02 1.38 -5.01
N ALA A 168 -1.51 2.52 -5.49
CA ALA A 168 -0.23 2.63 -6.17
C ALA A 168 0.97 2.19 -5.31
N GLY A 169 0.95 2.51 -4.01
CA GLY A 169 1.96 2.06 -3.06
C GLY A 169 1.93 0.55 -2.84
N LEU A 170 0.75 -0.09 -2.88
CA LEU A 170 0.65 -1.56 -2.89
C LEU A 170 1.30 -2.13 -4.15
N ALA A 171 1.00 -1.54 -5.31
CA ALA A 171 1.40 -2.10 -6.61
C ALA A 171 2.91 -2.30 -6.75
N VAL A 172 3.71 -1.48 -6.06
CA VAL A 172 5.16 -1.47 -6.15
C VAL A 172 5.88 -2.28 -5.05
N LEU A 173 5.15 -2.94 -4.15
CA LEU A 173 5.73 -3.77 -3.09
C LEU A 173 6.00 -5.23 -3.52
N GLY A 174 5.40 -5.69 -4.62
CA GLY A 174 5.71 -7.00 -5.20
C GLY A 174 7.08 -7.02 -5.89
N ALA A 175 7.64 -8.22 -6.11
CA ALA A 175 8.82 -8.40 -6.96
C ALA A 175 8.58 -7.92 -8.40
N TYR A 176 7.32 -8.00 -8.83
CA TYR A 176 6.83 -7.44 -10.07
C TYR A 176 5.68 -6.47 -9.79
N ALA A 177 5.62 -5.39 -10.56
CA ALA A 177 4.61 -4.35 -10.46
C ALA A 177 4.02 -4.05 -11.85
N TYR A 178 2.72 -3.78 -11.92
CA TYR A 178 2.17 -3.07 -13.07
C TYR A 178 2.42 -1.57 -12.87
N GLY A 179 3.35 -1.01 -13.65
CA GLY A 179 3.85 0.35 -13.46
C GLY A 179 2.96 1.44 -14.04
N ALA A 180 1.94 1.13 -14.85
CA ALA A 180 1.13 2.12 -15.59
C ALA A 180 1.99 3.17 -16.33
N MET A 181 3.09 2.71 -16.94
CA MET A 181 4.11 3.61 -17.49
C MET A 181 3.62 4.43 -18.71
N ASP A 182 2.47 4.04 -19.26
CA ASP A 182 1.71 4.72 -20.32
C ASP A 182 0.74 5.80 -19.77
N GLY A 183 0.65 5.97 -18.45
CA GLY A 183 -0.28 6.89 -17.80
C GLY A 183 -1.73 6.36 -17.71
N GLY A 184 -1.98 5.14 -18.14
CA GLY A 184 -3.30 4.51 -18.14
C GLY A 184 -3.55 3.59 -16.95
N SER A 185 -4.77 3.08 -16.86
CA SER A 185 -5.11 1.95 -15.99
C SER A 185 -5.69 0.85 -16.84
N LEU A 186 -4.83 -0.07 -17.30
CA LEU A 186 -5.23 -1.23 -18.09
C LEU A 186 -6.44 -1.93 -17.47
N THR A 187 -7.45 -2.19 -18.27
CA THR A 187 -8.66 -2.94 -17.90
C THR A 187 -8.47 -4.42 -18.17
N THR A 188 -9.35 -5.26 -17.62
CA THR A 188 -9.37 -6.70 -17.96
C THR A 188 -9.63 -6.92 -19.45
N ALA A 189 -10.55 -6.18 -20.08
CA ALA A 189 -10.85 -6.35 -21.50
C ALA A 189 -9.63 -6.06 -22.38
N GLU A 190 -8.92 -4.94 -22.13
CA GLU A 190 -7.70 -4.58 -22.88
C GLU A 190 -6.57 -5.60 -22.64
N ALA A 191 -6.34 -5.98 -21.38
CA ALA A 191 -5.30 -6.93 -21.01
C ALA A 191 -5.50 -8.31 -21.66
N LEU A 192 -6.74 -8.77 -21.76
CA LEU A 192 -7.07 -10.05 -22.36
C LEU A 192 -7.03 -10.02 -23.89
N ALA A 193 -7.35 -8.88 -24.50
CA ALA A 193 -7.33 -8.70 -25.95
C ALA A 193 -5.91 -8.64 -26.53
N ASP A 194 -4.96 -8.00 -25.83
CA ASP A 194 -3.56 -7.90 -26.25
C ASP A 194 -2.58 -8.12 -25.07
N PRO A 195 -2.39 -9.37 -24.63
CA PRO A 195 -1.62 -9.70 -23.43
C PRO A 195 -0.12 -9.42 -23.56
N ALA A 196 0.40 -9.32 -24.79
CA ALA A 196 1.77 -8.95 -25.09
C ALA A 196 1.90 -7.48 -25.55
N GLY A 197 0.82 -6.72 -25.45
CA GLY A 197 0.73 -5.34 -25.90
C GLY A 197 1.57 -4.36 -25.08
N PRO A 198 1.84 -3.17 -25.63
CA PRO A 198 2.65 -2.14 -24.98
C PRO A 198 2.00 -1.56 -23.71
N ALA A 199 0.67 -1.66 -23.56
CA ALA A 199 -0.04 -1.18 -22.37
C ALA A 199 0.21 -2.07 -21.14
N VAL A 200 0.68 -3.32 -21.32
CA VAL A 200 1.07 -4.22 -20.23
C VAL A 200 2.47 -3.83 -19.72
N THR A 201 2.55 -2.73 -18.98
CA THR A 201 3.81 -2.10 -18.54
C THR A 201 4.34 -2.69 -17.23
N LEU A 202 4.84 -3.92 -17.29
CA LEU A 202 5.39 -4.62 -16.11
C LEU A 202 6.80 -4.13 -15.75
N VAL A 203 7.04 -3.95 -14.46
CA VAL A 203 8.29 -3.51 -13.87
C VAL A 203 8.76 -4.57 -12.89
N ALA A 204 10.02 -5.00 -13.00
CA ALA A 204 10.69 -5.88 -12.03
C ALA A 204 11.85 -5.15 -11.35
N ASP A 205 12.43 -5.74 -10.30
CA ASP A 205 13.63 -5.23 -9.62
C ASP A 205 13.45 -3.77 -9.18
N PHE A 206 12.34 -3.51 -8.48
CA PHE A 206 12.03 -2.20 -7.90
C PHE A 206 12.20 -2.20 -6.40
N LEU A 207 11.49 -3.05 -5.65
CA LEU A 207 11.64 -3.22 -4.21
C LEU A 207 11.75 -4.70 -3.86
N HIS A 208 12.50 -5.02 -2.80
CA HIS A 208 12.82 -6.38 -2.40
C HIS A 208 12.18 -6.73 -1.06
N MET A 209 10.88 -7.04 -1.10
CA MET A 209 10.11 -7.35 0.10
C MET A 209 10.18 -8.85 0.43
N PRO A 210 10.41 -9.22 1.71
CA PRO A 210 10.47 -10.62 2.10
C PRO A 210 9.13 -11.31 1.80
N TYR A 211 9.21 -12.56 1.35
CA TYR A 211 8.06 -13.39 0.95
C TYR A 211 7.33 -12.98 -0.33
N LEU A 212 7.71 -11.85 -0.96
CA LEU A 212 7.09 -11.34 -2.18
C LEU A 212 7.99 -11.51 -3.42
N GLU A 213 9.08 -12.30 -3.34
CA GLU A 213 10.12 -12.47 -4.37
C GLU A 213 9.59 -13.03 -5.71
N ARG A 214 8.37 -13.55 -5.70
CA ARG A 214 7.66 -14.13 -6.85
C ARG A 214 6.25 -13.59 -7.04
N VAL A 215 5.94 -12.47 -6.40
CA VAL A 215 4.59 -11.94 -6.32
C VAL A 215 4.44 -10.72 -7.22
N ILE A 216 3.34 -10.68 -7.96
CA ILE A 216 2.77 -9.46 -8.51
C ILE A 216 1.48 -9.11 -7.78
N THR A 217 1.32 -7.85 -7.43
CA THR A 217 0.17 -7.35 -6.66
C THR A 217 -0.72 -6.45 -7.51
N ASP A 218 -2.03 -6.45 -7.26
CA ASP A 218 -2.98 -5.53 -7.86
C ASP A 218 -4.00 -5.03 -6.82
N SER A 219 -4.35 -3.75 -6.90
CA SER A 219 -5.25 -3.06 -5.96
C SER A 219 -6.61 -2.80 -6.59
N HIS A 220 -7.57 -2.29 -5.80
CA HIS A 220 -8.95 -1.98 -6.21
C HIS A 220 -9.61 -3.16 -6.93
N PHE A 221 -9.31 -4.38 -6.47
CA PHE A 221 -9.27 -5.54 -7.34
C PHE A 221 -10.65 -5.96 -7.87
N ASP A 222 -11.55 -6.40 -7.01
CA ASP A 222 -12.90 -6.81 -7.44
C ASP A 222 -13.74 -5.62 -7.91
N LYS A 223 -13.63 -4.47 -7.23
CA LYS A 223 -14.35 -3.23 -7.60
C LYS A 223 -14.13 -2.79 -9.04
N ARG A 224 -12.95 -3.09 -9.61
CA ARG A 224 -12.56 -2.72 -10.99
C ARG A 224 -12.43 -3.95 -11.91
N GLU A 225 -12.95 -5.10 -11.48
CA GLU A 225 -12.97 -6.35 -12.26
C GLU A 225 -11.58 -6.74 -12.80
N ARG A 226 -10.53 -6.63 -11.97
CA ARG A 226 -9.12 -6.76 -12.40
C ARG A 226 -8.60 -8.20 -12.47
N GLN A 227 -9.47 -9.20 -12.36
CA GLN A 227 -9.07 -10.62 -12.37
C GLN A 227 -8.38 -11.01 -13.67
N GLY A 228 -8.97 -10.72 -14.83
CA GLY A 228 -8.37 -11.06 -16.12
C GLY A 228 -7.08 -10.29 -16.39
N ARG A 229 -7.01 -9.02 -15.97
CA ARG A 229 -5.77 -8.22 -16.00
C ARG A 229 -4.63 -8.88 -15.21
N LEU A 230 -4.87 -9.27 -13.95
CA LEU A 230 -3.84 -9.91 -13.14
C LEU A 230 -3.41 -11.27 -13.73
N ILE A 231 -4.35 -12.04 -14.27
CA ILE A 231 -4.05 -13.29 -14.98
C ILE A 231 -3.18 -13.01 -16.23
N THR A 232 -3.47 -11.96 -17.00
CA THR A 232 -2.62 -11.53 -18.12
C THR A 232 -1.20 -11.23 -17.66
N PHE A 233 -1.03 -10.51 -16.55
CA PHE A 233 0.31 -10.22 -16.03
C PHE A 233 1.07 -11.49 -15.67
N LEU A 234 0.41 -12.44 -15.02
CA LEU A 234 1.00 -13.74 -14.70
C LEU A 234 1.37 -14.52 -15.96
N ALA A 235 0.51 -14.54 -16.98
CA ALA A 235 0.80 -15.22 -18.25
C ALA A 235 2.03 -14.61 -18.95
N ARG A 236 2.11 -13.27 -19.01
CA ARG A 236 3.25 -12.56 -19.58
C ARG A 236 4.53 -12.83 -18.81
N LEU A 237 4.51 -12.70 -17.47
CA LEU A 237 5.68 -12.96 -16.64
C LEU A 237 6.12 -14.42 -16.72
N ALA A 238 5.18 -15.37 -16.73
CA ALA A 238 5.53 -16.78 -16.85
C ALA A 238 6.28 -17.08 -18.14
N GLN A 239 5.84 -16.47 -19.25
CA GLN A 239 6.51 -16.56 -20.55
C GLN A 239 7.86 -15.83 -20.55
N GLU A 240 7.93 -14.57 -20.13
CA GLU A 240 9.14 -13.76 -20.23
C GLU A 240 10.23 -14.19 -19.25
N GLN A 241 9.84 -14.63 -18.05
CA GLN A 241 10.75 -15.06 -16.99
C GLN A 241 11.04 -16.56 -17.02
N GLN A 242 10.36 -17.33 -17.90
CA GLN A 242 10.46 -18.79 -17.98
C GLN A 242 10.21 -19.46 -16.61
N ARG A 243 9.16 -19.02 -15.91
CA ARG A 243 8.81 -19.46 -14.55
C ARG A 243 7.34 -19.85 -14.45
N SER A 244 7.05 -20.94 -13.76
CA SER A 244 5.68 -21.38 -13.47
C SER A 244 5.25 -21.08 -12.04
N ASP A 245 6.16 -20.69 -11.15
CA ASP A 245 5.89 -20.55 -9.72
C ASP A 245 5.43 -19.15 -9.29
N LEU A 246 5.13 -18.27 -10.25
CA LEU A 246 4.68 -16.89 -10.02
C LEU A 246 3.31 -16.85 -9.32
N VAL A 247 3.12 -15.83 -8.49
CA VAL A 247 1.92 -15.65 -7.68
C VAL A 247 1.31 -14.28 -7.93
N GLY A 248 -0.01 -14.24 -8.15
CA GLY A 248 -0.77 -13.00 -8.19
C GLY A 248 -1.53 -12.79 -6.88
N LEU A 249 -1.41 -11.60 -6.31
CA LEU A 249 -2.24 -11.15 -5.19
C LEU A 249 -3.09 -9.96 -5.60
N GLY A 250 -4.40 -10.16 -5.68
CA GLY A 250 -5.38 -9.07 -5.83
C GLY A 250 -5.93 -8.69 -4.47
N ILE A 251 -6.01 -7.40 -4.14
CA ILE A 251 -6.57 -6.93 -2.87
C ILE A 251 -7.73 -5.96 -3.13
N ASP A 252 -8.88 -6.28 -2.55
CA ASP A 252 -10.08 -5.46 -2.67
C ASP A 252 -9.96 -4.13 -1.91
N GLU A 253 -10.79 -3.16 -2.27
CA GLU A 253 -10.87 -1.90 -1.51
C GLU A 253 -11.31 -2.15 -0.06
N TYR A 254 -10.93 -1.26 0.86
CA TYR A 254 -11.19 -1.36 2.31
C TYR A 254 -10.60 -2.63 2.94
N THR A 255 -9.66 -3.29 2.27
CA THR A 255 -9.10 -4.58 2.67
C THR A 255 -7.58 -4.53 2.66
N ALA A 256 -6.97 -5.20 3.62
CA ALA A 256 -5.52 -5.28 3.78
C ALA A 256 -5.07 -6.72 4.04
N LEU A 257 -3.97 -7.13 3.40
CA LEU A 257 -3.18 -8.28 3.80
C LEU A 257 -2.00 -7.81 4.66
N CYS A 258 -2.01 -8.17 5.94
CA CYS A 258 -0.92 -7.91 6.87
C CYS A 258 -0.09 -9.17 7.08
N ILE A 259 1.18 -9.14 6.67
CA ILE A 259 2.13 -10.26 6.73
C ILE A 259 3.11 -10.01 7.87
N ALA A 260 3.10 -10.88 8.86
CA ALA A 260 4.02 -10.82 10.00
C ALA A 260 5.44 -11.29 9.62
N GLY A 261 6.43 -11.01 10.48
CA GLY A 261 7.83 -11.36 10.24
C GLY A 261 8.11 -12.87 10.06
N ASP A 262 7.21 -13.75 10.50
CA ASP A 262 7.30 -15.20 10.30
C ASP A 262 6.75 -15.68 8.94
N GLY A 263 6.03 -14.81 8.22
CA GLY A 263 5.37 -15.09 6.95
C GLY A 263 3.87 -15.41 7.08
N GLU A 264 3.26 -15.28 8.27
CA GLU A 264 1.80 -15.42 8.43
C GLU A 264 1.08 -14.16 7.95
N GLY A 265 0.24 -14.32 6.94
CA GLY A 265 -0.66 -13.31 6.39
C GLY A 265 -2.06 -13.37 7.00
N ARG A 266 -2.55 -12.22 7.47
CA ARG A 266 -3.91 -12.02 7.97
C ARG A 266 -4.65 -10.97 7.16
N VAL A 267 -5.93 -11.22 6.90
CA VAL A 267 -6.80 -10.26 6.20
C VAL A 267 -7.56 -9.43 7.22
N PHE A 268 -7.52 -8.12 7.02
CA PHE A 268 -8.34 -7.15 7.71
C PHE A 268 -9.23 -6.48 6.66
N SER A 269 -10.53 -6.33 6.94
CA SER A 269 -11.44 -5.70 6.00
C SER A 269 -12.51 -4.91 6.73
N GLY A 270 -12.76 -3.68 6.28
CA GLY A 270 -13.84 -2.83 6.77
C GLY A 270 -15.19 -3.08 6.09
N ASN A 271 -15.21 -3.80 4.96
CA ASN A 271 -16.41 -4.03 4.15
C ASN A 271 -16.65 -5.50 3.78
N GLY A 272 -15.85 -6.43 4.32
CA GLY A 272 -15.93 -7.86 3.99
C GLY A 272 -15.25 -8.25 2.67
N GLY A 273 -14.45 -7.36 2.07
CA GLY A 273 -13.60 -7.65 0.91
C GLY A 273 -12.53 -8.71 1.17
N PHE A 274 -11.92 -9.18 0.09
CA PHE A 274 -11.03 -10.33 0.10
C PHE A 274 -9.61 -9.99 -0.38
N VAL A 275 -8.69 -10.88 -0.02
CA VAL A 275 -7.43 -11.05 -0.73
C VAL A 275 -7.58 -12.25 -1.67
N TRP A 276 -7.22 -12.05 -2.93
CA TRP A 276 -7.34 -13.03 -4.00
C TRP A 276 -5.97 -13.58 -4.36
N LEU A 277 -5.80 -14.89 -4.24
CA LEU A 277 -4.58 -15.61 -4.57
C LEU A 277 -4.73 -16.32 -5.92
N PHE A 278 -3.87 -16.00 -6.89
CA PHE A 278 -3.76 -16.70 -8.17
C PHE A 278 -2.42 -17.44 -8.26
N ARG A 279 -2.46 -18.73 -8.57
CA ARG A 279 -1.26 -19.58 -8.74
C ARG A 279 -1.43 -20.50 -9.96
N PRO A 280 -1.23 -19.98 -11.19
CA PRO A 280 -1.51 -20.77 -12.38
C PRO A 280 -0.63 -22.02 -12.53
N GLN A 281 0.61 -22.00 -12.04
CA GLN A 281 1.53 -23.14 -12.04
C GLN A 281 1.87 -23.74 -13.41
N ARG A 282 1.48 -23.06 -14.49
CA ARG A 282 1.73 -23.44 -15.89
C ARG A 282 1.72 -22.20 -16.79
N ALA A 283 2.23 -22.36 -18.00
CA ALA A 283 2.08 -21.34 -19.05
C ALA A 283 0.63 -21.29 -19.56
N ALA A 284 0.25 -20.13 -20.11
CA ALA A 284 -1.04 -19.96 -20.79
C ALA A 284 -1.14 -20.85 -22.04
N ASP A 285 -2.37 -21.18 -22.44
CA ASP A 285 -2.63 -22.03 -23.62
C ASP A 285 -2.29 -21.29 -24.92
N VAL A 286 -2.60 -19.98 -24.96
CA VAL A 286 -2.22 -19.07 -26.05
C VAL A 286 -1.75 -17.75 -25.45
N TYR A 287 -0.46 -17.45 -25.63
CA TYR A 287 0.14 -16.15 -25.37
C TYR A 287 1.05 -15.77 -26.53
N ALA A 288 0.68 -14.74 -27.30
CA ALA A 288 1.45 -14.26 -28.44
C ALA A 288 1.11 -12.79 -28.76
N VAL A 289 2.04 -12.11 -29.42
CA VAL A 289 1.84 -10.74 -29.92
C VAL A 289 0.63 -10.68 -30.85
N GLY A 290 -0.28 -9.73 -30.60
CA GLY A 290 -1.46 -9.51 -31.43
C GLY A 290 -2.53 -10.62 -31.37
N LYS A 291 -2.43 -11.55 -30.42
CA LYS A 291 -3.45 -12.58 -30.20
C LYS A 291 -4.08 -12.43 -28.81
N PRO A 292 -5.42 -12.49 -28.70
CA PRO A 292 -6.08 -12.55 -27.41
C PRO A 292 -5.59 -13.74 -26.57
N LEU A 293 -5.52 -13.53 -25.25
CA LEU A 293 -5.10 -14.55 -24.29
C LEU A 293 -6.07 -15.73 -24.33
N SER A 294 -5.55 -16.95 -24.23
CA SER A 294 -6.33 -18.12 -23.82
C SER A 294 -5.61 -18.84 -22.69
N PHE A 295 -6.32 -19.06 -21.59
CA PHE A 295 -5.77 -19.66 -20.38
C PHE A 295 -6.89 -20.28 -19.57
N ARG A 296 -7.02 -21.59 -19.65
CA ARG A 296 -8.05 -22.35 -18.95
C ARG A 296 -7.60 -22.78 -17.56
N ASP A 297 -8.57 -23.03 -16.71
CA ASP A 297 -8.37 -23.70 -15.44
C ASP A 297 -7.41 -22.96 -14.49
N VAL A 298 -7.40 -21.63 -14.53
CA VAL A 298 -6.56 -20.81 -13.65
C VAL A 298 -7.17 -20.79 -12.24
N PRO A 299 -6.50 -21.35 -11.22
CA PRO A 299 -7.04 -21.40 -9.87
C PRO A 299 -6.97 -20.03 -9.19
N ALA A 300 -8.03 -19.71 -8.45
CA ALA A 300 -8.13 -18.55 -7.60
C ALA A 300 -8.69 -18.93 -6.22
N THR A 301 -8.09 -18.41 -5.17
CA THR A 301 -8.55 -18.61 -3.79
C THR A 301 -8.84 -17.25 -3.16
N GLY A 302 -10.06 -17.07 -2.66
CA GLY A 302 -10.44 -15.90 -1.88
C GLY A 302 -10.14 -16.11 -0.41
N ILE A 303 -9.51 -15.13 0.23
CA ILE A 303 -9.11 -15.17 1.64
C ILE A 303 -9.81 -13.99 2.34
N GLY A 304 -10.71 -14.30 3.27
CA GLY A 304 -11.40 -13.31 4.11
C GLY A 304 -10.77 -13.19 5.50
N THR A 305 -11.40 -12.42 6.38
CA THR A 305 -10.90 -12.13 7.75
C THR A 305 -10.71 -13.38 8.63
N ASN A 306 -11.46 -14.45 8.36
CA ASN A 306 -11.31 -15.74 9.05
C ASN A 306 -10.18 -16.61 8.49
N GLY A 307 -9.64 -16.28 7.33
CA GLY A 307 -8.59 -17.04 6.65
C GLY A 307 -7.17 -16.69 7.13
N ARG A 308 -6.21 -17.52 6.73
CA ARG A 308 -4.77 -17.25 6.85
C ARG A 308 -4.07 -17.60 5.55
N LEU A 309 -3.06 -16.81 5.18
CA LEU A 309 -2.17 -17.09 4.06
C LEU A 309 -0.76 -17.29 4.59
N HIS A 310 -0.14 -18.43 4.32
CA HIS A 310 1.25 -18.70 4.70
C HIS A 310 2.16 -18.35 3.52
N LEU A 311 2.89 -17.25 3.57
CA LEU A 311 3.56 -16.71 2.35
C LEU A 311 4.79 -17.53 1.92
N ARG A 312 5.30 -18.43 2.77
CA ARG A 312 6.42 -19.33 2.42
C ARG A 312 6.05 -20.33 1.33
N ASP A 313 4.86 -20.91 1.42
CA ASP A 313 4.35 -21.94 0.52
C ASP A 313 3.04 -21.52 -0.20
N PHE A 314 2.50 -20.35 0.14
CA PHE A 314 1.19 -19.82 -0.24
C PHE A 314 0.05 -20.79 0.08
N ARG A 315 0.15 -21.55 1.18
CA ARG A 315 -0.95 -22.33 1.71
C ARG A 315 -2.00 -21.40 2.29
N VAL A 316 -3.27 -21.65 1.95
CA VAL A 316 -4.42 -20.95 2.52
C VAL A 316 -5.11 -21.86 3.53
N GLU A 317 -5.35 -21.33 4.73
CA GLU A 317 -6.21 -21.96 5.73
C GLU A 317 -7.55 -21.24 5.76
N ARG A 318 -8.64 -22.02 5.76
CA ARG A 318 -10.02 -21.52 5.76
C ARG A 318 -10.27 -20.50 4.63
N PRO A 319 -10.12 -20.92 3.36
CA PRO A 319 -10.47 -20.04 2.24
C PRO A 319 -11.93 -19.60 2.36
N ALA A 320 -12.20 -18.34 2.03
CA ALA A 320 -13.58 -17.83 1.96
C ALA A 320 -14.31 -18.43 0.75
N PHE A 321 -13.58 -18.65 -0.34
CA PHE A 321 -14.04 -19.39 -1.51
C PHE A 321 -12.86 -19.90 -2.33
N GLU A 322 -13.15 -20.85 -3.22
CA GLU A 322 -12.27 -21.26 -4.30
C GLU A 322 -13.00 -21.04 -5.63
N ALA A 323 -12.24 -20.74 -6.69
CA ALA A 323 -12.75 -20.51 -8.02
C ALA A 323 -11.73 -20.95 -9.08
N ARG A 324 -12.23 -21.16 -10.29
CA ARG A 324 -11.42 -21.39 -11.49
C ARG A 324 -11.81 -20.39 -12.56
N TYR A 325 -10.83 -19.82 -13.24
CA TYR A 325 -11.06 -18.91 -14.35
C TYR A 325 -10.66 -19.57 -15.66
N ASP A 326 -11.53 -19.47 -16.66
CA ASP A 326 -11.19 -19.80 -18.03
C ASP A 326 -11.16 -18.54 -18.87
N ILE A 327 -10.14 -18.42 -19.71
CA ILE A 327 -10.02 -17.39 -20.71
C ILE A 327 -9.99 -18.08 -22.07
N ASP A 328 -10.95 -17.75 -22.93
CA ASP A 328 -11.08 -18.31 -24.28
C ASP A 328 -11.10 -17.17 -25.28
N ALA A 329 -10.01 -17.00 -26.03
CA ALA A 329 -9.82 -15.91 -27.00
C ALA A 329 -10.18 -14.52 -26.43
N GLY A 330 -9.67 -14.21 -25.24
CA GLY A 330 -9.87 -12.92 -24.55
C GLY A 330 -11.16 -12.81 -23.74
N ARG A 331 -12.05 -13.81 -23.76
CA ARG A 331 -13.27 -13.84 -22.95
C ARG A 331 -13.05 -14.57 -21.63
N LEU A 332 -13.21 -13.86 -20.51
CA LEU A 332 -13.09 -14.40 -19.16
C LEU A 332 -14.41 -15.01 -18.69
N THR A 333 -14.36 -16.21 -18.11
CA THR A 333 -15.46 -16.82 -17.35
C THR A 333 -14.95 -17.33 -16.01
N ARG A 334 -15.77 -17.21 -14.96
CA ARG A 334 -15.52 -17.78 -13.64
C ARG A 334 -16.36 -19.04 -13.46
N ARG A 335 -15.73 -20.11 -12.99
CA ARG A 335 -16.35 -21.35 -12.52
C ARG A 335 -16.18 -21.46 -11.02
N THR A 336 -17.23 -21.83 -10.32
CA THR A 336 -17.14 -22.33 -8.94
C THR A 336 -16.84 -23.83 -9.01
N PRO A 337 -15.99 -24.38 -8.12
CA PRO A 337 -15.70 -25.81 -8.05
C PRO A 337 -16.93 -26.70 -7.96
#